data_AF-A0A521MV39-F1
#
_entry.id   AF-A0A521MV39-F1
#
_cell.length_a   1.000
_cell.length_b   1.000
_cell.length_c   1.000
_cell.angle_alpha   90.00
_cell.angle_beta   90.00
_cell.angle_gamma   90.00
#
_symmetry.space_group_name_H-M   'P 1'
#
loop_
_entity.id
_entity.type
_entity.pdbx_description
1 polymer ?
#
loop_
_entity_poly.entity_id
_entity_poly.type
_entity_poly.pdbx_seq_one_letter_code
_entity_poly.pdbx_strand_id
1 'polypeptide(L)'
;MENINERVSINKLLSVFDVNNPNQNHFLVGWLAANGYLKTILTTNFDQNIEYSLQHFGLSKEKDFAVITELDNFHYIPGDPKIYVIKLHGSIDAIGTVLTTIRRIAQKQNKSRILTVLRQIFNDSLIDTILFAGYSFSDHFDITPALSDIQASEKLLTIIKYQHAETPDKIITRVDGLFKDFKEIKELYCDWDAVVASICKEFSIDAKQASQSADWEKTVRNWIYDLYDKDGYTDRNNCLGNLFLSAGFIELGRFYATSNINLAGAEKNMQFRKMDASAIMGKSYLKDPNNRNAAKAIFYYEEALKIAEVWNQVEYINIYKGSLASCYTMTGDHKKGEEMCRQIIGYYEPMLLDQVKRNTAIDRITGYKIMLAHSLTLQERFEEAINIYKDILPICDDEGLINNAELGTAGLGLAYARKGDFLNALATFRLGYHKAKTNGTVDRLLSLFFLVCSWSREVEGYRSGLVFFKGEIGLINQKTGFSKSYNDIPDKLIGEYKYWL
;
A
#
# COMPACT_ATOMS: atom_id res chain seq x y z
N MET A 1 -7.38 -8.61 -3.48
CA MET A 1 -7.14 -10.05 -3.34
C MET A 1 -8.22 -10.73 -2.51
N GLU A 2 -8.64 -10.20 -1.36
CA GLU A 2 -9.74 -10.77 -0.55
C GLU A 2 -11.08 -10.89 -1.31
N ASN A 3 -11.58 -9.78 -1.86
CA ASN A 3 -12.81 -9.80 -2.68
C ASN A 3 -12.72 -10.74 -3.89
N ILE A 4 -11.50 -11.02 -4.36
CA ILE A 4 -11.27 -11.98 -5.44
C ILE A 4 -11.31 -13.40 -4.88
N ASN A 5 -10.64 -13.67 -3.75
CA ASN A 5 -10.58 -14.99 -3.11
C ASN A 5 -11.93 -15.49 -2.59
N GLU A 6 -12.81 -14.57 -2.15
CA GLU A 6 -14.18 -14.89 -1.76
C GLU A 6 -15.04 -15.36 -2.95
N ARG A 7 -14.72 -14.88 -4.15
CA ARG A 7 -15.45 -15.21 -5.38
C ARG A 7 -14.80 -16.39 -6.12
N VAL A 8 -13.47 -16.42 -6.20
CA VAL A 8 -12.68 -17.47 -6.85
C VAL A 8 -11.38 -17.71 -6.10
N SER A 9 -11.10 -18.99 -5.84
CA SER A 9 -9.83 -19.41 -5.24
C SER A 9 -8.64 -18.81 -5.99
N ILE A 10 -7.82 -18.05 -5.27
CA ILE A 10 -6.61 -17.47 -5.85
C ILE A 10 -5.43 -18.47 -5.85
N ASN A 11 -5.63 -19.69 -5.34
CA ASN A 11 -4.55 -20.69 -5.24
C ASN A 11 -3.94 -21.00 -6.61
N LYS A 12 -4.77 -21.15 -7.64
CA LYS A 12 -4.31 -21.35 -9.03
C LYS A 12 -3.59 -20.13 -9.60
N LEU A 13 -3.93 -18.92 -9.15
CA LEU A 13 -3.20 -17.72 -9.53
C LEU A 13 -1.84 -17.69 -8.81
N LEU A 14 -1.80 -18.05 -7.53
CA LEU A 14 -0.56 -18.05 -6.75
C LEU A 14 0.41 -19.17 -7.16
N SER A 15 -0.06 -20.24 -7.81
CA SER A 15 0.84 -21.28 -8.34
C SER A 15 1.77 -20.78 -9.45
N VAL A 16 1.58 -19.57 -9.98
CA VAL A 16 2.59 -18.93 -10.86
C VAL A 16 3.93 -18.72 -10.16
N PHE A 17 3.93 -18.68 -8.82
CA PHE A 17 5.12 -18.57 -7.99
C PHE A 17 5.68 -19.95 -7.57
N ASP A 18 4.96 -21.04 -7.87
CA ASP A 18 5.42 -22.41 -7.65
C ASP A 18 6.26 -22.89 -8.82
N VAL A 19 7.38 -22.19 -9.01
CA VAL A 19 8.33 -22.51 -10.07
C VAL A 19 9.61 -22.97 -9.40
N ASN A 20 10.00 -24.22 -9.65
CA ASN A 20 11.32 -24.72 -9.28
C ASN A 20 12.37 -24.21 -10.29
N ASN A 21 12.62 -22.90 -10.24
CA ASN A 21 13.56 -22.24 -11.15
C ASN A 21 14.40 -21.20 -10.39
N PRO A 22 15.29 -21.65 -9.47
CA PRO A 22 16.21 -20.76 -8.78
C PRO A 22 17.06 -19.97 -9.80
N ASN A 23 17.34 -18.71 -9.50
CA ASN A 23 18.22 -17.86 -10.28
C ASN A 23 19.58 -17.73 -9.58
N GLN A 24 20.49 -16.94 -10.14
CA GLN A 24 21.84 -16.77 -9.58
C GLN A 24 21.84 -16.25 -8.14
N ASN A 25 20.89 -15.37 -7.77
CA ASN A 25 20.76 -14.88 -6.40
C ASN A 25 20.41 -16.01 -5.43
N HIS A 26 19.47 -16.87 -5.82
CA HIS A 26 19.10 -18.05 -5.02
C HIS A 26 20.29 -19.01 -4.87
N PHE A 27 21.01 -19.31 -5.96
CA PHE A 27 22.19 -20.17 -5.94
C PHE A 27 23.30 -19.63 -5.05
N LEU A 28 23.57 -18.33 -5.09
CA LEU A 28 24.54 -17.72 -4.20
C LEU A 28 24.14 -17.89 -2.72
N VAL A 29 22.86 -17.64 -2.38
CA VAL A 29 22.35 -17.82 -1.01
C VAL A 29 22.51 -19.28 -0.55
N GLY A 30 22.15 -20.25 -1.39
CA GLY A 30 22.31 -21.66 -1.08
C GLY A 30 23.77 -22.06 -0.87
N TRP A 31 24.67 -21.57 -1.72
CA TRP A 31 26.11 -21.83 -1.61
C TRP A 31 26.69 -21.23 -0.33
N LEU A 32 26.35 -19.98 0.00
CA LEU A 32 26.82 -19.31 1.22
C LEU A 32 26.38 -20.08 2.47
N ALA A 33 25.13 -20.56 2.49
CA ALA A 33 24.60 -21.34 3.60
C ALA A 33 25.29 -22.71 3.74
N ALA A 34 25.48 -23.43 2.63
CA ALA A 34 26.16 -24.74 2.64
C ALA A 34 27.63 -24.66 3.09
N ASN A 35 28.27 -23.51 2.90
CA ASN A 35 29.65 -23.26 3.34
C ASN A 35 29.74 -22.57 4.72
N GLY A 36 28.62 -22.42 5.44
CA GLY A 36 28.60 -21.89 6.81
C GLY A 36 28.73 -20.37 6.93
N TYR A 37 28.66 -19.62 5.83
CA TYR A 37 28.68 -18.16 5.84
C TYR A 37 27.32 -17.54 6.19
N LEU A 38 26.25 -18.31 6.08
CA LEU A 38 24.88 -17.82 6.25
C LEU A 38 24.08 -18.74 7.16
N LYS A 39 23.59 -18.18 8.27
CA LYS A 39 22.81 -18.91 9.29
C LYS A 39 21.32 -18.59 9.26
N THR A 40 20.96 -17.39 8.82
CA THR A 40 19.57 -16.93 8.89
C THR A 40 19.27 -16.09 7.66
N ILE A 41 18.20 -16.45 6.97
CA ILE A 41 17.71 -15.84 5.74
C ILE A 41 16.33 -15.28 6.05
N LEU A 42 16.15 -13.97 5.93
CA LEU A 42 14.83 -13.34 5.98
C LEU A 42 14.45 -12.95 4.56
N THR A 43 13.22 -13.26 4.15
CA THR A 43 12.75 -12.95 2.81
C THR A 43 11.28 -12.57 2.78
N THR A 44 10.92 -11.72 1.80
CA THR A 44 9.54 -11.41 1.41
C THR A 44 9.06 -12.29 0.26
N ASN A 45 9.93 -13.13 -0.30
CA ASN A 45 9.57 -14.01 -1.41
C ASN A 45 8.64 -15.14 -0.93
N PHE A 46 7.56 -15.35 -1.67
CA PHE A 46 6.58 -16.39 -1.38
C PHE A 46 6.97 -17.75 -1.98
N ASP A 47 7.69 -17.73 -3.11
CA ASP A 47 8.16 -18.91 -3.86
C ASP A 47 9.16 -19.77 -3.06
N GLN A 48 9.44 -20.99 -3.49
CA GLN A 48 10.33 -21.94 -2.81
C GLN A 48 11.78 -21.95 -3.34
N ASN A 49 12.21 -20.95 -4.13
CA ASN A 49 13.48 -21.05 -4.84
C ASN A 49 14.71 -21.03 -3.92
N ILE A 50 14.63 -20.39 -2.76
CA ILE A 50 15.70 -20.43 -1.75
C ILE A 50 15.84 -21.85 -1.20
N GLU A 51 14.72 -22.50 -0.85
CA GLU A 51 14.70 -23.88 -0.37
C GLU A 51 15.24 -24.86 -1.41
N TYR A 52 14.81 -24.72 -2.66
CA TYR A 52 15.32 -25.53 -3.77
C TYR A 52 16.83 -25.33 -3.96
N SER A 53 17.32 -24.09 -3.80
CA SER A 53 18.75 -23.84 -3.86
C SER A 53 19.51 -24.45 -2.69
N LEU A 54 18.97 -24.43 -1.46
CA LEU A 54 19.62 -25.07 -0.30
C LEU A 54 19.74 -26.59 -0.52
N GLN A 55 18.68 -27.20 -1.03
CA GLN A 55 18.65 -28.63 -1.39
C GLN A 55 19.64 -28.97 -2.50
N HIS A 56 19.80 -28.08 -3.49
CA HIS A 56 20.78 -28.24 -4.56
C HIS A 56 22.22 -28.36 -4.01
N PHE A 57 22.56 -27.64 -2.94
CA PHE A 57 23.86 -27.74 -2.26
C PHE A 57 23.90 -28.81 -1.15
N GLY A 58 22.97 -29.77 -1.17
CA GLY A 58 22.99 -30.95 -0.29
C GLY A 58 22.39 -30.73 1.10
N LEU A 59 21.79 -29.58 1.38
CA LEU A 59 21.13 -29.31 2.66
C LEU A 59 19.71 -29.87 2.65
N SER A 60 19.33 -30.56 3.73
CA SER A 60 18.02 -31.19 3.87
C SER A 60 17.09 -30.36 4.76
N LYS A 61 15.84 -30.16 4.33
CA LYS A 61 14.80 -29.49 5.12
C LYS A 61 14.57 -30.27 6.42
N GLU A 62 14.28 -29.56 7.52
CA GLU A 62 14.14 -30.03 8.90
C GLU A 62 15.39 -30.62 9.56
N LYS A 63 16.38 -31.06 8.79
CA LYS A 63 17.66 -31.52 9.31
C LYS A 63 18.69 -30.39 9.37
N ASP A 64 18.99 -29.79 8.22
CA ASP A 64 20.05 -28.80 8.05
C ASP A 64 19.49 -27.37 7.97
N PHE A 65 18.25 -27.21 7.51
CA PHE A 65 17.55 -25.92 7.53
C PHE A 65 16.07 -26.07 7.88
N ALA A 66 15.48 -25.03 8.46
CA ALA A 66 14.06 -24.95 8.80
C ALA A 66 13.39 -23.77 8.08
N VAL A 67 12.16 -23.98 7.60
CA VAL A 67 11.38 -22.93 6.92
C VAL A 67 10.30 -22.43 7.87
N ILE A 68 10.35 -21.14 8.20
CA ILE A 68 9.45 -20.50 9.15
C ILE A 68 8.48 -19.60 8.39
N THR A 69 7.20 -19.95 8.41
CA THR A 69 6.10 -19.16 7.81
C THR A 69 5.13 -18.63 8.86
N GLU A 70 5.05 -19.27 10.03
CA GLU A 70 4.20 -18.87 11.15
C GLU A 70 5.01 -18.08 12.19
N LEU A 71 5.01 -16.75 12.04
CA LEU A 71 5.82 -15.86 12.87
C LEU A 71 5.36 -15.76 14.32
N ASP A 72 4.09 -16.06 14.62
CA ASP A 72 3.51 -15.87 15.96
C ASP A 72 4.09 -16.83 17.00
N ASN A 73 4.50 -18.02 16.56
CA ASN A 73 5.07 -19.08 17.41
C ASN A 73 6.58 -19.22 17.20
N PHE A 74 7.20 -18.29 16.48
CA PHE A 74 8.62 -18.38 16.18
C PHE A 74 9.47 -17.96 17.38
N HIS A 75 10.29 -18.91 17.83
CA HIS A 75 11.32 -18.69 18.83
C HIS A 75 12.68 -19.00 18.20
N TYR A 76 13.49 -17.96 18.05
CA TYR A 76 14.87 -18.08 17.60
C TYR A 76 15.70 -18.77 18.67
N ILE A 77 16.47 -19.79 18.29
CA ILE A 77 17.36 -20.53 19.20
C ILE A 77 18.81 -20.15 18.85
N PRO A 78 19.46 -19.28 19.64
CA PRO A 78 20.87 -18.97 19.46
C PRO A 78 21.71 -20.25 19.49
N GLY A 79 22.66 -20.35 18.57
CA GLY A 79 23.58 -21.48 18.50
C GLY A 79 23.02 -22.75 17.85
N ASP A 80 21.75 -22.77 17.44
CA ASP A 80 21.20 -23.89 16.65
C ASP A 80 22.04 -24.09 15.37
N PRO A 81 22.50 -25.32 15.06
CA PRO A 81 23.22 -25.58 13.82
C PRO A 81 22.37 -25.41 12.56
N LYS A 82 21.03 -25.38 12.68
CA LYS A 82 20.14 -25.22 11.53
C LYS A 82 20.20 -23.82 10.95
N ILE A 83 20.07 -23.76 9.63
CA ILE A 83 19.83 -22.53 8.90
C ILE A 83 18.33 -22.19 8.99
N TYR A 84 18.00 -20.96 9.37
CA TYR A 84 16.61 -20.50 9.42
C TYR A 84 16.25 -19.74 8.14
N VAL A 85 15.25 -20.22 7.39
CA VAL A 85 14.63 -19.52 6.26
C VAL A 85 13.29 -18.95 6.74
N ILE A 86 13.26 -17.66 7.04
CA ILE A 86 12.11 -16.98 7.63
C ILE A 86 11.40 -16.17 6.56
N LYS A 87 10.15 -16.56 6.25
CA LYS A 87 9.33 -15.93 5.21
C LYS A 87 8.34 -14.96 5.84
N LEU A 88 8.66 -13.68 5.75
CA LEU A 88 7.91 -12.61 6.45
C LEU A 88 6.47 -12.47 5.96
N HIS A 89 6.21 -12.86 4.70
CA HIS A 89 4.88 -12.81 4.09
C HIS A 89 4.24 -14.18 3.84
N GLY A 90 4.83 -15.26 4.38
CA GLY A 90 4.35 -16.63 4.19
C GLY A 90 4.97 -17.33 2.97
N SER A 91 4.46 -18.52 2.64
CA SER A 91 4.98 -19.36 1.55
C SER A 91 3.87 -19.94 0.69
N ILE A 92 4.15 -20.15 -0.59
CA ILE A 92 3.28 -20.93 -1.48
C ILE A 92 3.09 -22.39 -1.04
N ASP A 93 4.05 -22.98 -0.32
CA ASP A 93 3.95 -24.33 0.27
C ASP A 93 2.82 -24.40 1.31
N ALA A 94 2.50 -23.24 1.87
CA ALA A 94 1.49 -23.04 2.89
C ALA A 94 0.62 -21.82 2.52
N ILE A 95 -0.11 -21.89 1.40
CA ILE A 95 -0.89 -20.78 0.82
C ILE A 95 -1.73 -20.00 1.86
N GLY A 96 -2.28 -20.71 2.86
CA GLY A 96 -3.03 -20.08 3.96
C GLY A 96 -2.25 -18.99 4.71
N THR A 97 -0.92 -19.13 4.82
CA THR A 97 -0.03 -18.15 5.44
C THR A 97 0.11 -16.88 4.61
N VAL A 98 0.15 -17.00 3.27
CA VAL A 98 0.19 -15.86 2.35
C VAL A 98 -1.11 -15.05 2.44
N LEU A 99 -2.25 -15.74 2.39
CA LEU A 99 -3.58 -15.12 2.52
C LEU A 99 -3.74 -14.40 3.86
N THR A 100 -3.31 -15.04 4.93
CA THR A 100 -3.37 -14.48 6.29
C THR A 100 -2.45 -13.26 6.41
N THR A 101 -1.28 -13.29 5.80
CA THR A 101 -0.36 -12.15 5.81
C THR A 101 -0.92 -10.98 5.01
N ILE A 102 -1.45 -11.21 3.80
CA ILE A 102 -2.10 -10.16 3.00
C ILE A 102 -3.23 -9.48 3.80
N ARG A 103 -4.08 -10.27 4.49
CA ARG A 103 -5.12 -9.76 5.40
C ARG A 103 -4.56 -8.88 6.50
N ARG A 104 -3.51 -9.37 7.18
CA ARG A 104 -2.90 -8.66 8.30
C ARG A 104 -2.16 -7.40 7.87
N ILE A 105 -1.57 -7.37 6.67
CA ILE A 105 -0.98 -6.16 6.08
C ILE A 105 -2.08 -5.13 5.82
N ALA A 106 -3.20 -5.54 5.21
CA ALA A 106 -4.35 -4.67 4.98
C ALA A 106 -4.94 -4.11 6.28
N GLN A 107 -4.93 -4.91 7.35
CA GLN A 107 -5.38 -4.53 8.69
C GLN A 107 -4.29 -3.83 9.53
N LYS A 108 -3.07 -3.65 8.99
CA LYS A 108 -1.90 -3.09 9.70
C LYS A 108 -1.48 -3.84 10.97
N GLN A 109 -1.85 -5.11 11.09
CA GLN A 109 -1.56 -5.96 12.24
C GLN A 109 -0.25 -6.75 12.07
N ASN A 110 0.37 -6.73 10.89
CA ASN A 110 1.56 -7.55 10.62
C ASN A 110 2.86 -7.00 11.24
N LYS A 111 2.92 -5.68 11.51
CA LYS A 111 4.11 -4.99 12.03
C LYS A 111 4.63 -5.61 13.33
N SER A 112 3.77 -5.85 14.32
CA SER A 112 4.19 -6.34 15.65
C SER A 112 4.82 -7.75 15.60
N ARG A 113 4.32 -8.61 14.71
CA ARG A 113 4.83 -9.97 14.49
C ARG A 113 6.23 -9.92 13.90
N ILE A 114 6.39 -9.15 12.83
CA ILE A 114 7.69 -8.95 12.17
C ILE A 114 8.68 -8.33 13.16
N LEU A 115 8.26 -7.31 13.92
CA LEU A 115 9.11 -6.68 14.94
C LEU A 115 9.59 -7.69 15.99
N THR A 116 8.74 -8.62 16.41
CA THR A 116 9.09 -9.67 17.38
C THR A 116 10.19 -10.59 16.84
N VAL A 117 10.06 -11.02 15.59
CA VAL A 117 11.07 -11.84 14.89
C VAL A 117 12.37 -11.08 14.71
N LEU A 118 12.30 -9.84 14.21
CA LEU A 118 13.46 -8.99 13.98
C LEU A 118 14.22 -8.75 15.29
N ARG A 119 13.54 -8.46 16.41
CA ARG A 119 14.20 -8.28 17.71
C ARG A 119 14.97 -9.50 18.15
N GLN A 120 14.43 -10.71 17.94
CA GLN A 120 15.13 -11.94 18.31
C GLN A 120 16.44 -12.09 17.51
N ILE A 121 16.42 -11.77 16.21
CA ILE A 121 17.58 -11.92 15.32
C ILE A 121 18.61 -10.79 15.54
N PHE A 122 18.15 -9.55 15.69
CA PHE A 122 19.01 -8.40 15.93
C PHE A 122 19.62 -8.41 17.33
N ASN A 123 19.07 -9.16 18.28
CA ASN A 123 19.64 -9.31 19.63
C ASN A 123 20.50 -10.59 19.80
N ASP A 124 20.58 -11.48 18.80
CA ASP A 124 21.43 -12.66 18.89
C ASP A 124 22.92 -12.27 18.90
N SER A 125 23.63 -12.55 19.99
CA SER A 125 25.05 -12.26 20.14
C SER A 125 25.96 -13.05 19.20
N LEU A 126 25.45 -14.10 18.52
CA LEU A 126 26.23 -14.90 17.56
C LEU A 126 26.17 -14.36 16.13
N ILE A 127 25.35 -13.35 15.87
CA ILE A 127 25.25 -12.71 14.55
C ILE A 127 25.92 -11.34 14.65
N ASP A 128 27.11 -11.23 14.09
CA ASP A 128 27.89 -9.98 14.12
C ASP A 128 27.60 -9.07 12.91
N THR A 129 27.10 -9.65 11.81
CA THR A 129 26.87 -8.93 10.54
C THR A 129 25.47 -9.21 10.00
N ILE A 130 24.80 -8.16 9.54
CA ILE A 130 23.50 -8.23 8.87
C ILE A 130 23.66 -7.63 7.47
N LEU A 131 23.23 -8.36 6.45
CA LEU A 131 23.27 -7.95 5.06
C LEU A 131 21.85 -7.76 4.51
N PHE A 132 21.56 -6.57 4.00
CA PHE A 132 20.38 -6.30 3.18
C PHE A 132 20.81 -6.26 1.71
N ALA A 133 20.32 -7.19 0.89
CA ALA A 133 20.64 -7.27 -0.53
C ALA A 133 19.37 -7.54 -1.35
N GLY A 134 19.25 -6.88 -2.51
CA GLY A 134 18.08 -7.01 -3.39
C GLY A 134 16.77 -6.48 -2.79
N TYR A 135 16.81 -5.72 -1.70
CA TYR A 135 15.64 -5.22 -0.99
C TYR A 135 15.49 -3.70 -1.11
N SER A 136 14.32 -3.24 -1.54
CA SER A 136 14.02 -1.83 -1.81
C SER A 136 13.48 -1.04 -0.61
N PHE A 137 13.15 -1.71 0.50
CA PHE A 137 12.46 -1.12 1.66
C PHE A 137 11.08 -0.51 1.35
N SER A 138 10.40 -1.00 0.29
CA SER A 138 9.09 -0.51 -0.15
C SER A 138 7.90 -1.01 0.68
N ASP A 139 8.13 -1.89 1.66
CA ASP A 139 7.08 -2.43 2.54
C ASP A 139 6.69 -1.43 3.63
N HIS A 140 6.06 -0.34 3.21
CA HIS A 140 5.73 0.80 4.08
C HIS A 140 4.70 0.50 5.17
N PHE A 141 4.01 -0.64 5.09
CA PHE A 141 2.93 -0.99 6.02
C PHE A 141 3.34 -1.94 7.13
N ASP A 142 4.44 -2.70 6.97
CA ASP A 142 4.80 -3.74 7.93
C ASP A 142 6.31 -3.85 8.19
N ILE A 143 7.13 -4.26 7.22
CA ILE A 143 8.57 -4.55 7.44
C ILE A 143 9.36 -3.29 7.70
N THR A 144 9.24 -2.26 6.85
CA THR A 144 9.99 -1.02 7.01
C THR A 144 9.65 -0.32 8.34
N PRO A 145 8.36 -0.18 8.74
CA PRO A 145 8.01 0.31 10.08
C PRO A 145 8.48 -0.59 11.23
N ALA A 146 8.61 -1.90 11.03
CA ALA A 146 9.15 -2.79 12.07
C ALA A 146 10.67 -2.60 12.23
N LEU A 147 11.40 -2.44 11.13
CA LEU A 147 12.84 -2.15 11.14
C LEU A 147 13.15 -0.83 11.84
N SER A 148 12.30 0.21 11.68
CA SER A 148 12.50 1.50 12.36
C SER A 148 12.35 1.43 13.89
N ASP A 149 11.69 0.38 14.40
CA ASP A 149 11.45 0.18 15.83
C ASP A 149 12.51 -0.72 16.49
N ILE A 150 13.51 -1.17 15.72
CA ILE A 150 14.67 -1.89 16.24
C ILE A 150 15.60 -0.89 16.91
N GLN A 151 15.93 -1.16 18.18
CA GLN A 151 16.84 -0.32 18.96
C GLN A 151 18.28 -0.42 18.44
N ALA A 152 19.11 0.52 18.89
CA ALA A 152 20.55 0.54 18.64
C ALA A 152 21.19 -0.85 18.82
N SER A 153 21.99 -1.26 17.84
CA SER A 153 22.72 -2.52 17.84
C SER A 153 24.21 -2.26 17.57
N GLU A 154 25.06 -3.06 18.21
CA GLU A 154 26.51 -3.09 17.96
C GLU A 154 26.88 -3.80 16.65
N LYS A 155 25.90 -4.45 16.00
CA LYS A 155 26.12 -5.27 14.82
C LYS A 155 26.52 -4.43 13.61
N LEU A 156 27.39 -5.00 12.78
CA LEU A 156 27.73 -4.43 11.49
C LEU A 156 26.54 -4.59 10.53
N LEU A 157 25.98 -3.47 10.09
CA LEU A 157 24.93 -3.45 9.10
C LEU A 157 25.49 -3.10 7.72
N THR A 158 25.30 -3.98 6.74
CA THR A 158 25.65 -3.72 5.34
C THR A 158 24.38 -3.70 4.49
N ILE A 159 24.19 -2.64 3.70
CA ILE A 159 23.03 -2.46 2.84
C ILE A 159 23.53 -2.28 1.41
N ILE A 160 23.10 -3.16 0.51
CA ILE A 160 23.37 -3.05 -0.92
C ILE A 160 22.18 -2.38 -1.58
N LYS A 161 22.38 -1.15 -2.04
CA LYS A 161 21.39 -0.35 -2.78
C LYS A 161 21.65 -0.47 -4.28
N TYR A 162 20.57 -0.68 -5.01
CA TYR A 162 20.62 -0.74 -6.46
C TYR A 162 21.03 0.60 -7.06
N GLN A 163 22.04 0.59 -7.92
CA GLN A 163 22.38 1.68 -8.82
C GLN A 163 22.81 1.09 -10.16
N HIS A 164 22.32 1.66 -11.28
CA HIS A 164 22.80 1.35 -12.63
C HIS A 164 24.24 1.88 -12.82
N ALA A 165 25.21 1.27 -12.16
CA ALA A 165 26.63 1.50 -12.32
C ALA A 165 27.34 0.15 -12.46
N GLU A 166 28.21 0.03 -13.45
CA GLU A 166 28.92 -1.23 -13.79
C GLU A 166 29.93 -1.65 -12.70
N THR A 167 30.30 -0.73 -11.81
CA THR A 167 31.20 -0.97 -10.67
C THR A 167 30.62 -0.40 -9.37
N PRO A 168 30.92 -0.99 -8.19
CA PRO A 168 30.58 -0.37 -6.92
C PRO A 168 31.41 0.90 -6.74
N ASP A 169 30.83 2.03 -7.11
CA ASP A 169 31.57 3.28 -7.23
C ASP A 169 31.90 3.90 -5.86
N LYS A 170 31.10 3.62 -4.82
CA LYS A 170 31.30 4.20 -3.47
C LYS A 170 30.77 3.30 -2.35
N ILE A 171 31.61 3.06 -1.34
CA ILE A 171 31.16 2.70 0.01
C ILE A 171 30.82 4.01 0.72
N ILE A 172 29.56 4.19 1.09
CA ILE A 172 29.14 5.35 1.86
C ILE A 172 28.84 4.88 3.29
N THR A 173 29.61 5.38 4.26
CA THR A 173 29.27 5.32 5.68
C THR A 173 28.34 6.49 5.98
N ARG A 174 27.02 6.27 5.87
CA ARG A 174 26.01 7.28 6.23
C ARG A 174 25.15 6.82 7.40
N VAL A 175 24.78 7.77 8.25
CA VAL A 175 24.01 7.57 9.52
C VAL A 175 22.61 8.21 9.45
N ASP A 176 22.12 8.56 8.26
CA ASP A 176 20.78 9.15 8.11
C ASP A 176 19.77 8.11 7.61
N GLY A 177 18.71 7.84 8.38
CA GLY A 177 17.56 7.05 7.90
C GLY A 177 17.09 5.96 8.87
N LEU A 178 16.59 4.86 8.30
CA LEU A 178 15.92 3.74 8.97
C LEU A 178 16.72 3.13 10.14
N PHE A 179 18.04 3.23 10.09
CA PHE A 179 18.98 2.62 11.03
C PHE A 179 19.86 3.63 11.76
N LYS A 180 19.41 4.89 11.92
CA LYS A 180 20.19 5.99 12.54
C LYS A 180 20.86 5.66 13.89
N ASP A 181 20.30 4.70 14.63
CA ASP A 181 20.77 4.30 15.96
C ASP A 181 21.80 3.15 15.92
N PHE A 182 22.14 2.63 14.74
CA PHE A 182 23.16 1.59 14.57
C PHE A 182 24.56 2.19 14.51
N LYS A 183 25.52 1.54 15.18
CA LYS A 183 26.88 2.07 15.31
C LYS A 183 27.70 1.99 14.03
N GLU A 184 27.53 0.93 13.24
CA GLU A 184 28.29 0.72 12.02
C GLU A 184 27.38 0.33 10.86
N ILE A 185 27.25 1.22 9.88
CA ILE A 185 26.43 1.02 8.67
C ILE A 185 27.30 1.25 7.43
N LYS A 186 27.30 0.28 6.52
CA LYS A 186 27.96 0.35 5.22
C LYS A 186 26.91 0.28 4.12
N GLU A 187 26.73 1.37 3.38
CA GLU A 187 25.89 1.38 2.19
C GLU A 187 26.76 1.22 0.95
N LEU A 188 26.44 0.20 0.14
CA LEU A 188 27.09 -0.12 -1.11
C LEU A 188 26.12 0.18 -2.26
N TYR A 189 26.55 0.96 -3.23
CA TYR A 189 25.74 1.29 -4.41
C TYR A 189 26.29 0.55 -5.62
N CYS A 190 25.56 -0.44 -6.11
CA CYS A 190 25.96 -1.24 -7.26
C CYS A 190 24.77 -1.96 -7.90
N ASP A 191 25.01 -2.52 -9.07
CA ASP A 191 24.13 -3.53 -9.65
C ASP A 191 24.32 -4.86 -8.90
N TRP A 192 23.36 -5.22 -8.06
CA TRP A 192 23.40 -6.43 -7.26
C TRP A 192 23.49 -7.70 -8.13
N ASP A 193 22.80 -7.74 -9.27
CA ASP A 193 22.82 -8.90 -10.15
C ASP A 193 24.21 -9.06 -10.79
N ALA A 194 24.88 -7.94 -11.13
CA ALA A 194 26.27 -7.98 -11.61
C ALA A 194 27.23 -8.49 -10.52
N VAL A 195 27.08 -8.04 -9.27
CA VAL A 195 27.88 -8.52 -8.13
C VAL A 195 27.69 -10.01 -7.93
N VAL A 196 26.45 -10.49 -7.92
CA VAL A 196 26.15 -11.92 -7.79
C VAL A 196 26.74 -12.72 -8.95
N ALA A 197 26.61 -12.25 -10.19
CA ALA A 197 27.21 -12.91 -11.34
C ALA A 197 28.74 -13.01 -11.21
N SER A 198 29.41 -11.95 -10.73
CA SER A 198 30.85 -11.97 -10.48
C SER A 198 31.24 -12.96 -9.39
N ILE A 199 30.51 -13.00 -8.27
CA ILE A 199 30.77 -13.96 -7.18
C ILE A 199 30.55 -15.40 -7.66
N CYS A 200 29.42 -15.66 -8.33
CA CYS A 200 29.14 -16.99 -8.88
C CYS A 200 30.22 -17.45 -9.87
N LYS A 201 30.74 -16.54 -10.71
CA LYS A 201 31.84 -16.85 -11.62
C LYS A 201 33.14 -17.14 -10.87
N GLU A 202 33.52 -16.29 -9.91
CA GLU A 202 34.76 -16.42 -9.15
C GLU A 202 34.81 -17.74 -8.37
N PHE A 203 33.71 -18.09 -7.70
CA PHE A 203 33.61 -19.31 -6.90
C PHE A 203 33.10 -20.52 -7.69
N SER A 204 32.95 -20.40 -9.01
CA SER A 204 32.45 -21.46 -9.89
C SER A 204 31.14 -22.09 -9.40
N ILE A 205 30.22 -21.25 -8.93
CA ILE A 205 28.88 -21.66 -8.49
C ILE A 205 28.06 -22.00 -9.74
N ASP A 206 27.61 -23.25 -9.85
CA ASP A 206 26.78 -23.74 -10.96
C ASP A 206 25.36 -23.14 -10.88
N ALA A 207 25.26 -21.87 -11.23
CA ALA A 207 24.01 -21.14 -11.23
C ALA A 207 23.36 -21.24 -12.61
N LYS A 208 22.28 -22.02 -12.69
CA LYS A 208 21.45 -22.03 -13.90
C LYS A 208 20.84 -20.65 -14.12
N GLN A 209 20.90 -20.18 -15.36
CA GLN A 209 20.13 -19.01 -15.75
C GLN A 209 18.65 -19.40 -15.72
N ALA A 210 17.84 -18.65 -14.96
CA ALA A 210 16.42 -18.95 -14.87
C ALA A 210 15.82 -18.93 -16.29
N SER A 211 15.21 -20.04 -16.71
CA SER A 211 14.53 -20.07 -18.00
C SER A 211 13.31 -19.14 -17.96
N GLN A 212 13.18 -18.25 -18.94
CA GLN A 212 11.95 -17.49 -19.17
C GLN A 212 10.89 -18.42 -19.77
N SER A 213 10.35 -19.36 -18.99
CA SER A 213 9.14 -20.06 -19.43
C SER A 213 8.40 -20.75 -18.27
N ALA A 214 8.22 -20.06 -17.14
CA ALA A 214 7.01 -20.37 -16.38
C ALA A 214 5.85 -20.06 -17.32
N ASP A 215 4.98 -21.04 -17.58
CA ASP A 215 3.75 -20.85 -18.35
C ASP A 215 2.73 -20.08 -17.47
N TRP A 216 3.19 -18.97 -16.90
CA TRP A 216 2.41 -18.08 -16.06
C TRP A 216 1.23 -17.56 -16.87
N GLU A 217 1.41 -17.36 -18.17
CA GLU A 217 0.37 -16.91 -19.07
C GLU A 217 -0.75 -17.95 -19.17
N LYS A 218 -0.44 -19.23 -19.41
CA LYS A 218 -1.46 -20.30 -19.37
C LYS A 218 -2.06 -20.44 -17.99
N THR A 219 -1.28 -20.30 -16.92
CA THR A 219 -1.78 -20.40 -15.53
C THR A 219 -2.79 -19.30 -15.25
N VAL A 220 -2.47 -18.05 -15.59
CA VAL A 220 -3.38 -16.90 -15.49
C VAL A 220 -4.58 -17.07 -16.40
N ARG A 221 -4.39 -17.52 -17.66
CA ARG A 221 -5.51 -17.82 -18.59
C ARG A 221 -6.44 -18.88 -18.02
N ASN A 222 -5.90 -19.97 -17.47
CA ASN A 222 -6.68 -21.04 -16.85
C ASN A 222 -7.44 -20.55 -15.61
N TRP A 223 -6.79 -19.76 -14.75
CA TRP A 223 -7.45 -19.12 -13.62
C TRP A 223 -8.58 -18.17 -14.07
N ILE A 224 -8.35 -17.43 -15.17
CA ILE A 224 -9.39 -16.62 -15.81
C ILE A 224 -10.50 -17.49 -16.38
N TYR A 225 -10.21 -18.69 -16.91
CA TYR A 225 -11.21 -19.65 -17.36
C TYR A 225 -12.04 -20.21 -16.20
N ASP A 226 -11.44 -20.49 -15.04
CA ASP A 226 -12.20 -20.96 -13.87
C ASP A 226 -13.22 -19.92 -13.36
N LEU A 227 -12.96 -18.62 -13.59
CA LEU A 227 -13.96 -17.57 -13.35
C LEU A 227 -15.22 -17.72 -14.24
N TYR A 228 -15.13 -18.42 -15.38
CA TYR A 228 -16.29 -18.69 -16.22
C TYR A 228 -17.21 -19.76 -15.63
N ASP A 229 -16.63 -20.81 -15.03
CA ASP A 229 -17.37 -22.05 -14.74
C ASP A 229 -18.17 -22.01 -13.43
N LYS A 230 -17.74 -21.21 -12.44
CA LYS A 230 -18.40 -21.19 -11.12
C LYS A 230 -19.66 -20.33 -11.07
N ASP A 231 -19.65 -19.16 -11.72
CA ASP A 231 -20.75 -18.20 -11.63
C ASP A 231 -21.18 -17.61 -13.00
N GLY A 232 -20.49 -17.93 -14.10
CA GLY A 232 -20.79 -17.44 -15.45
C GLY A 232 -19.99 -16.21 -15.91
N TYR A 233 -20.11 -15.87 -17.19
CA TYR A 233 -19.27 -14.91 -17.94
C TYR A 233 -19.13 -13.51 -17.33
N THR A 234 -20.11 -13.10 -16.52
CA THR A 234 -20.30 -11.71 -16.07
C THR A 234 -19.60 -11.40 -14.74
N ASP A 235 -19.28 -12.40 -13.90
CA ASP A 235 -18.46 -12.18 -12.67
C ASP A 235 -16.96 -12.09 -12.99
N ARG A 236 -16.49 -12.81 -14.01
CA ARG A 236 -15.14 -12.66 -14.58
C ARG A 236 -14.86 -11.20 -14.95
N ASN A 237 -15.78 -10.57 -15.69
CA ASN A 237 -15.60 -9.22 -16.17
C ASN A 237 -15.57 -8.20 -15.03
N ASN A 238 -16.39 -8.37 -13.98
CA ASN A 238 -16.31 -7.51 -12.79
C ASN A 238 -15.00 -7.68 -12.03
N CYS A 239 -14.50 -8.91 -11.90
CA CYS A 239 -13.20 -9.18 -11.25
C CYS A 239 -12.05 -8.55 -12.04
N LEU A 240 -11.99 -8.79 -13.35
CA LEU A 240 -10.97 -8.22 -14.23
C LEU A 240 -11.07 -6.69 -14.28
N GLY A 241 -12.28 -6.14 -14.40
CA GLY A 241 -12.51 -4.70 -14.41
C GLY A 241 -11.95 -4.01 -13.16
N ASN A 242 -12.24 -4.56 -11.98
CA ASN A 242 -11.68 -4.05 -10.73
C ASN A 242 -10.17 -4.24 -10.61
N LEU A 243 -9.63 -5.38 -11.05
CA LEU A 243 -8.20 -5.67 -11.01
C LEU A 243 -7.42 -4.66 -11.87
N PHE A 244 -7.77 -4.53 -13.14
CA PHE A 244 -7.12 -3.61 -14.06
C PHE A 244 -7.24 -2.15 -13.60
N LEU A 245 -8.42 -1.76 -13.10
CA LEU A 245 -8.63 -0.40 -12.57
C LEU A 245 -7.83 -0.12 -11.29
N SER A 246 -7.55 -1.14 -10.49
CA SER A 246 -6.70 -1.02 -9.30
C SER A 246 -5.22 -0.96 -9.66
N ALA A 247 -4.82 -1.64 -10.73
CA ALA A 247 -3.47 -1.58 -11.30
C ALA A 247 -3.22 -0.35 -12.22
N GLY A 248 -4.20 0.54 -12.38
CA GLY A 248 -4.06 1.76 -13.18
C GLY A 248 -4.36 1.61 -14.67
N PHE A 249 -4.72 0.40 -15.15
CA PHE A 249 -5.12 0.15 -16.53
C PHE A 249 -6.59 0.52 -16.76
N ILE A 250 -6.87 1.82 -16.78
CA ILE A 250 -8.24 2.37 -16.80
C ILE A 250 -9.07 1.85 -17.99
N GLU A 251 -8.51 1.86 -19.21
CA GLU A 251 -9.22 1.46 -20.43
C GLU A 251 -9.58 -0.03 -20.44
N LEU A 252 -8.69 -0.90 -19.94
CA LEU A 252 -9.01 -2.31 -19.75
C LEU A 252 -10.11 -2.49 -18.70
N GLY A 253 -10.05 -1.73 -17.60
CA GLY A 253 -11.11 -1.70 -16.60
C GLY A 253 -12.49 -1.38 -17.20
N ARG A 254 -12.55 -0.34 -18.05
CA ARG A 254 -13.76 0.08 -18.77
C ARG A 254 -14.23 -0.96 -19.78
N PHE A 255 -13.31 -1.56 -20.51
CA PHE A 255 -13.62 -2.60 -21.50
C PHE A 255 -14.40 -3.73 -20.84
N TYR A 256 -13.88 -4.31 -19.76
CA TYR A 256 -14.55 -5.41 -19.06
C TYR A 256 -15.89 -4.99 -18.44
N ALA A 257 -15.97 -3.80 -17.83
CA ALA A 257 -17.21 -3.30 -17.27
C ALA A 257 -18.29 -3.07 -18.35
N THR A 258 -17.91 -2.50 -19.50
CA THR A 258 -18.80 -2.28 -20.65
C THR A 258 -19.30 -3.60 -21.22
N SER A 259 -18.41 -4.57 -21.43
CA SER A 259 -18.80 -5.92 -21.85
C SER A 259 -19.83 -6.52 -20.90
N ASN A 260 -19.68 -6.28 -19.60
CA ASN A 260 -20.62 -6.81 -18.61
C ASN A 260 -21.99 -6.11 -18.63
N ILE A 261 -22.00 -4.78 -18.74
CA ILE A 261 -23.25 -4.00 -18.87
C ILE A 261 -24.05 -4.46 -20.10
N ASN A 262 -23.37 -4.68 -21.23
CA ASN A 262 -24.02 -5.11 -22.47
C ASN A 262 -24.61 -6.52 -22.37
N LEU A 263 -23.94 -7.42 -21.64
CA LEU A 263 -24.46 -8.78 -21.42
C LEU A 263 -25.65 -8.80 -20.46
N ALA A 264 -25.73 -7.85 -19.53
CA ALA A 264 -26.71 -7.87 -18.46
C ALA A 264 -28.17 -7.55 -18.87
N GLY A 265 -28.41 -7.24 -20.14
CA GLY A 265 -29.75 -6.99 -20.68
C GLY A 265 -30.65 -8.21 -20.85
N ALA A 266 -30.14 -9.43 -20.64
CA ALA A 266 -30.84 -10.66 -21.04
C ALA A 266 -31.53 -11.46 -19.89
N GLU A 267 -31.11 -11.34 -18.62
CA GLU A 267 -31.69 -12.15 -17.51
C GLU A 267 -31.74 -11.42 -16.15
N LYS A 268 -32.68 -11.82 -15.28
CA LYS A 268 -32.90 -11.22 -13.95
C LYS A 268 -31.67 -11.32 -13.02
N ASN A 269 -30.91 -12.43 -13.07
CA ASN A 269 -29.66 -12.61 -12.32
C ASN A 269 -28.54 -11.69 -12.79
N MET A 270 -28.66 -11.09 -13.98
CA MET A 270 -27.64 -10.18 -14.51
C MET A 270 -27.76 -8.75 -13.97
N GLN A 271 -28.86 -8.38 -13.30
CA GLN A 271 -29.02 -7.04 -12.74
C GLN A 271 -28.00 -6.76 -11.62
N PHE A 272 -27.79 -7.70 -10.70
CA PHE A 272 -26.74 -7.57 -9.68
C PHE A 272 -25.34 -7.39 -10.29
N ARG A 273 -25.10 -8.00 -11.46
CA ARG A 273 -23.81 -7.88 -12.16
C ARG A 273 -23.66 -6.56 -12.90
N LYS A 274 -24.77 -6.05 -13.46
CA LYS A 274 -24.86 -4.67 -13.99
C LYS A 274 -24.57 -3.64 -12.90
N MET A 275 -25.04 -3.86 -11.67
CA MET A 275 -24.75 -2.99 -10.52
C MET A 275 -23.24 -2.85 -10.29
N ASP A 276 -22.52 -3.96 -10.14
CA ASP A 276 -21.06 -3.98 -9.96
C ASP A 276 -20.34 -3.34 -11.17
N ALA A 277 -20.75 -3.67 -12.40
CA ALA A 277 -20.14 -3.14 -13.61
C ALA A 277 -20.34 -1.62 -13.75
N SER A 278 -21.52 -1.11 -13.43
CA SER A 278 -21.80 0.32 -13.37
C SER A 278 -20.94 1.00 -12.32
N ALA A 279 -20.79 0.42 -11.12
CA ALA A 279 -19.89 0.96 -10.11
C ALA A 279 -18.42 1.02 -10.58
N ILE A 280 -17.94 0.01 -11.30
CA ILE A 280 -16.60 -0.01 -11.91
C ILE A 280 -16.46 1.12 -12.95
N MET A 281 -17.48 1.31 -13.80
CA MET A 281 -17.51 2.42 -14.77
C MET A 281 -17.45 3.77 -14.07
N GLY A 282 -18.24 3.98 -13.01
CA GLY A 282 -18.21 5.19 -12.20
C GLY A 282 -16.84 5.48 -11.62
N LYS A 283 -16.20 4.47 -11.02
CA LYS A 283 -14.84 4.57 -10.49
C LYS A 283 -13.80 4.86 -11.58
N SER A 284 -13.97 4.30 -12.77
CA SER A 284 -13.07 4.53 -13.90
C SER A 284 -13.05 5.99 -14.36
N TYR A 285 -14.20 6.69 -14.34
CA TYR A 285 -14.27 8.10 -14.71
C TYR A 285 -13.71 9.03 -13.65
N LEU A 286 -13.64 8.61 -12.38
CA LEU A 286 -12.99 9.41 -11.33
C LEU A 286 -11.46 9.21 -11.30
N LYS A 287 -10.99 8.02 -11.69
CA LYS A 287 -9.57 7.65 -11.68
C LYS A 287 -8.78 8.03 -12.92
N ASP A 288 -9.45 8.31 -14.03
CA ASP A 288 -8.78 8.67 -15.29
C ASP A 288 -8.14 10.05 -15.18
N PRO A 289 -6.80 10.17 -15.20
CA PRO A 289 -6.13 11.46 -15.08
C PRO A 289 -6.33 12.34 -16.33
N ASN A 290 -6.60 11.75 -17.49
CA ASN A 290 -6.73 12.46 -18.76
C ASN A 290 -8.18 12.86 -19.05
N ASN A 291 -9.14 12.14 -18.49
CA ASN A 291 -10.56 12.32 -18.76
C ASN A 291 -11.43 12.14 -17.50
N ARG A 292 -10.98 12.75 -16.39
CA ARG A 292 -11.74 12.74 -15.14
C ARG A 292 -13.11 13.37 -15.38
N ASN A 293 -14.19 12.65 -15.07
CA ASN A 293 -15.55 13.10 -15.36
C ASN A 293 -16.54 12.68 -14.26
N ALA A 294 -16.77 13.57 -13.30
CA ALA A 294 -17.68 13.33 -12.19
C ALA A 294 -19.15 13.19 -12.64
N ALA A 295 -19.58 13.91 -13.67
CA ALA A 295 -20.95 13.79 -14.19
C ALA A 295 -21.25 12.40 -14.77
N LYS A 296 -20.31 11.84 -15.55
CA LYS A 296 -20.41 10.45 -16.01
C LYS A 296 -20.36 9.47 -14.84
N ALA A 297 -19.50 9.73 -13.85
CA ALA A 297 -19.44 8.87 -12.66
C ALA A 297 -20.78 8.85 -11.90
N ILE A 298 -21.45 10.00 -11.75
CA ILE A 298 -22.79 10.10 -11.14
C ILE A 298 -23.77 9.21 -11.86
N PHE A 299 -23.87 9.32 -13.20
CA PHE A 299 -24.78 8.51 -14.00
C PHE A 299 -24.62 7.01 -13.70
N TYR A 300 -23.38 6.51 -13.69
CA TYR A 300 -23.14 5.09 -13.45
C TYR A 300 -23.37 4.68 -11.98
N TYR A 301 -23.05 5.53 -11.00
CA TYR A 301 -23.34 5.22 -9.60
C TYR A 301 -24.84 5.30 -9.28
N GLU A 302 -25.61 6.18 -9.93
CA GLU A 302 -27.07 6.21 -9.82
C GLU A 302 -27.69 4.92 -10.38
N GLU A 303 -27.21 4.44 -11.53
CA GLU A 303 -27.62 3.14 -12.08
C GLU A 303 -27.29 1.98 -11.12
N ALA A 304 -26.11 1.98 -10.51
CA ALA A 304 -25.73 0.97 -9.52
C ALA A 304 -26.61 1.06 -8.27
N LEU A 305 -26.83 2.26 -7.73
CA LEU A 305 -27.65 2.50 -6.54
C LEU A 305 -29.09 2.03 -6.74
N LYS A 306 -29.71 2.38 -7.88
CA LYS A 306 -31.08 1.96 -8.22
C LYS A 306 -31.23 0.45 -8.19
N ILE A 307 -30.24 -0.28 -8.70
CA ILE A 307 -30.26 -1.75 -8.66
C ILE A 307 -30.07 -2.22 -7.21
N ALA A 308 -29.10 -1.68 -6.47
CA ALA A 308 -28.88 -2.07 -5.07
C ALA A 308 -30.14 -1.91 -4.21
N GLU A 309 -30.90 -0.83 -4.42
CA GLU A 309 -32.17 -0.56 -3.74
C GLU A 309 -33.26 -1.59 -4.07
N VAL A 310 -33.44 -1.91 -5.36
CA VAL A 310 -34.41 -2.94 -5.80
C VAL A 310 -34.13 -4.30 -5.16
N TRP A 311 -32.86 -4.62 -4.93
CA TRP A 311 -32.42 -5.90 -4.35
C TRP A 311 -32.14 -5.83 -2.84
N ASN A 312 -32.50 -4.72 -2.18
CA ASN A 312 -32.31 -4.47 -0.75
C ASN A 312 -30.88 -4.75 -0.26
N GLN A 313 -29.88 -4.37 -1.07
CA GLN A 313 -28.46 -4.59 -0.79
C GLN A 313 -27.89 -3.44 0.03
N VAL A 314 -28.26 -3.38 1.31
CA VAL A 314 -28.03 -2.21 2.19
C VAL A 314 -26.56 -1.78 2.26
N GLU A 315 -25.61 -2.71 2.28
CA GLU A 315 -24.19 -2.37 2.28
C GLU A 315 -23.76 -1.67 0.97
N TYR A 316 -24.17 -2.21 -0.17
CA TYR A 316 -23.90 -1.62 -1.49
C TYR A 316 -24.59 -0.26 -1.67
N ILE A 317 -25.83 -0.11 -1.17
CA ILE A 317 -26.53 1.18 -1.15
C ILE A 317 -25.66 2.25 -0.48
N ASN A 318 -25.11 1.96 0.70
CA ASN A 318 -24.28 2.91 1.43
C ASN A 318 -22.93 3.18 0.75
N ILE A 319 -22.32 2.16 0.14
CA ILE A 319 -21.09 2.34 -0.66
C ILE A 319 -21.35 3.29 -1.83
N TYR A 320 -22.43 3.08 -2.60
CA TYR A 320 -22.74 3.90 -3.77
C TYR A 320 -23.20 5.30 -3.41
N LYS A 321 -23.98 5.47 -2.33
CA LYS A 321 -24.28 6.80 -1.77
C LYS A 321 -23.01 7.55 -1.38
N GLY A 322 -22.02 6.84 -0.81
CA GLY A 322 -20.71 7.41 -0.51
C GLY A 322 -19.97 7.91 -1.75
N SER A 323 -19.92 7.09 -2.80
CA SER A 323 -19.33 7.48 -4.07
C SER A 323 -20.06 8.66 -4.72
N LEU A 324 -21.40 8.67 -4.68
CA LEU A 324 -22.22 9.77 -5.18
C LEU A 324 -22.00 11.05 -4.39
N ALA A 325 -21.89 10.98 -3.06
CA ALA A 325 -21.62 12.13 -2.22
C ALA A 325 -20.29 12.82 -2.60
N SER A 326 -19.26 12.02 -2.86
CA SER A 326 -17.98 12.52 -3.39
C SER A 326 -18.16 13.18 -4.75
N CYS A 327 -18.91 12.55 -5.68
CA CYS A 327 -19.13 13.11 -7.01
C CYS A 327 -19.92 14.43 -6.96
N TYR A 328 -21.01 14.50 -6.19
CA TYR A 328 -21.81 15.72 -6.07
C TYR A 328 -21.01 16.85 -5.45
N THR A 329 -20.15 16.54 -4.49
CA THR A 329 -19.22 17.52 -3.92
C THR A 329 -18.27 18.05 -5.00
N MET A 330 -17.72 17.19 -5.87
CA MET A 330 -16.87 17.60 -7.00
C MET A 330 -17.60 18.40 -8.08
N THR A 331 -18.90 18.19 -8.27
CA THR A 331 -19.70 18.93 -9.26
C THR A 331 -20.39 20.18 -8.69
N GLY A 332 -20.17 20.50 -7.42
CA GLY A 332 -20.72 21.70 -6.76
C GLY A 332 -22.08 21.51 -6.07
N ASP A 333 -22.69 20.32 -6.11
CA ASP A 333 -23.94 20.02 -5.39
C ASP A 333 -23.65 19.53 -3.98
N HIS A 334 -23.08 20.42 -3.16
CA HIS A 334 -22.61 20.09 -1.81
C HIS A 334 -23.74 19.69 -0.87
N LYS A 335 -24.98 20.19 -1.09
CA LYS A 335 -26.15 19.83 -0.28
C LYS A 335 -26.53 18.37 -0.46
N LYS A 336 -26.57 17.90 -1.70
CA LYS A 336 -26.86 16.49 -2.00
C LYS A 336 -25.74 15.58 -1.46
N GLY A 337 -24.50 16.02 -1.55
CA GLY A 337 -23.36 15.34 -0.92
C GLY A 337 -23.49 15.22 0.60
N GLU A 338 -23.86 16.32 1.28
CA GLU A 338 -24.13 16.33 2.72
C GLU A 338 -25.26 15.38 3.11
N GLU A 339 -26.39 15.43 2.42
CA GLU A 339 -27.56 14.60 2.73
C GLU A 339 -27.18 13.10 2.69
N MET A 340 -26.49 12.68 1.63
CA MET A 340 -26.03 11.31 1.49
C MET A 340 -25.06 10.90 2.62
N CYS A 341 -24.12 11.77 3.01
CA CYS A 341 -23.22 11.49 4.12
C CYS A 341 -24.00 11.27 5.43
N ARG A 342 -24.98 12.14 5.72
CA ARG A 342 -25.79 12.03 6.96
C ARG A 342 -26.59 10.74 7.00
N GLN A 343 -27.19 10.32 5.89
CA GLN A 343 -27.91 9.05 5.79
C GLN A 343 -26.98 7.85 6.08
N ILE A 344 -25.77 7.85 5.52
CA ILE A 344 -24.81 6.77 5.72
C ILE A 344 -24.30 6.74 7.16
N ILE A 345 -23.98 7.90 7.74
CA ILE A 345 -23.55 8.00 9.14
C ILE A 345 -24.63 7.45 10.06
N GLY A 346 -25.89 7.85 9.88
CA GLY A 346 -27.01 7.34 10.68
C GLY A 346 -27.23 5.83 10.59
N TYR A 347 -26.84 5.20 9.47
CA TYR A 347 -26.86 3.74 9.33
C TYR A 347 -25.76 3.04 10.14
N TYR A 348 -24.52 3.55 10.10
CA TYR A 348 -23.39 2.90 10.77
C TYR A 348 -23.28 3.25 12.26
N GLU A 349 -23.75 4.42 12.69
CA GLU A 349 -23.56 4.92 14.06
C GLU A 349 -24.10 3.95 15.15
N PRO A 350 -25.28 3.32 15.00
CA PRO A 350 -25.75 2.29 15.93
C PRO A 350 -24.83 1.06 16.02
N MET A 351 -24.05 0.76 14.97
CA MET A 351 -23.14 -0.40 14.92
C MET A 351 -21.88 -0.20 15.76
N LEU A 352 -21.58 1.03 16.21
CA LEU A 352 -20.46 1.28 17.12
C LEU A 352 -20.63 0.63 18.50
N LEU A 353 -21.88 0.29 18.88
CA LEU A 353 -22.20 -0.40 20.12
C LEU A 353 -21.95 -1.92 20.03
N ASP A 354 -21.81 -2.47 18.82
CA ASP A 354 -21.55 -3.88 18.59
C ASP A 354 -20.03 -4.11 18.49
N GLN A 355 -19.45 -4.82 19.47
CA GLN A 355 -18.01 -5.07 19.53
C GLN A 355 -17.46 -5.78 18.29
N VAL A 356 -18.27 -6.61 17.62
CA VAL A 356 -17.84 -7.36 16.42
C VAL A 356 -17.82 -6.45 15.20
N LYS A 357 -18.77 -5.51 15.10
CA LYS A 357 -18.92 -4.60 13.95
C LYS A 357 -18.23 -3.26 14.13
N ARG A 358 -17.83 -2.92 15.36
CA ARG A 358 -17.23 -1.64 15.73
C ARG A 358 -16.07 -1.24 14.82
N ASN A 359 -15.14 -2.16 14.56
CA ASN A 359 -13.92 -1.84 13.81
C ASN A 359 -14.21 -1.48 12.34
N THR A 360 -15.18 -2.14 11.70
CA THR A 360 -15.60 -1.76 10.35
C THR A 360 -16.44 -0.48 10.38
N ALA A 361 -17.33 -0.33 11.36
CA ALA A 361 -18.19 0.83 11.49
C ALA A 361 -17.39 2.12 11.76
N ILE A 362 -16.35 2.07 12.60
CA ILE A 362 -15.57 3.25 12.99
C ILE A 362 -14.75 3.80 11.82
N ASP A 363 -14.14 2.94 11.00
CA ASP A 363 -13.44 3.36 9.77
C ASP A 363 -14.41 4.02 8.78
N ARG A 364 -15.57 3.40 8.56
CA ARG A 364 -16.61 3.96 7.67
C ARG A 364 -17.12 5.31 8.17
N ILE A 365 -17.53 5.40 9.44
CA ILE A 365 -18.11 6.61 10.00
C ILE A 365 -17.11 7.76 9.98
N THR A 366 -15.86 7.52 10.38
CA THR A 366 -14.83 8.57 10.36
C THR A 366 -14.58 9.07 8.94
N GLY A 367 -14.48 8.18 7.96
CA GLY A 367 -14.40 8.55 6.54
C GLY A 367 -15.58 9.39 6.05
N TYR A 368 -16.82 9.01 6.38
CA TYR A 368 -18.02 9.76 5.99
C TYR A 368 -18.17 11.08 6.75
N LYS A 369 -17.74 11.18 8.01
CA LYS A 369 -17.70 12.43 8.77
C LYS A 369 -16.67 13.41 8.20
N ILE A 370 -15.52 12.94 7.72
CA ILE A 370 -14.54 13.76 6.97
C ILE A 370 -15.18 14.33 5.70
N MET A 371 -15.87 13.50 4.93
CA MET A 371 -16.53 13.94 3.69
C MET A 371 -17.66 14.94 3.97
N LEU A 372 -18.47 14.69 5.01
CA LEU A 372 -19.49 15.63 5.48
C LEU A 372 -18.88 16.98 5.86
N ALA A 373 -17.83 17.00 6.68
CA ALA A 373 -17.14 18.21 7.08
C ALA A 373 -16.54 18.96 5.88
N HIS A 374 -16.05 18.23 4.87
CA HIS A 374 -15.58 18.84 3.63
C HIS A 374 -16.73 19.49 2.85
N SER A 375 -17.86 18.80 2.65
CA SER A 375 -19.04 19.39 2.01
C SER A 375 -19.58 20.61 2.76
N LEU A 376 -19.54 20.61 4.10
CA LEU A 376 -19.90 21.75 4.94
C LEU A 376 -18.93 22.93 4.79
N THR A 377 -17.62 22.64 4.68
CA THR A 377 -16.60 23.65 4.39
C THR A 377 -16.84 24.33 3.05
N LEU A 378 -17.22 23.56 2.02
CA LEU A 378 -17.53 24.10 0.71
C LEU A 378 -18.82 24.96 0.70
N GLN A 379 -19.76 24.66 1.60
CA GLN A 379 -20.96 25.45 1.86
C GLN A 379 -20.74 26.63 2.84
N GLU A 380 -19.49 26.92 3.21
CA GLU A 380 -19.13 28.01 4.14
C GLU A 380 -19.67 27.84 5.58
N ARG A 381 -20.08 26.62 5.94
CA ARG A 381 -20.50 26.24 7.31
C ARG A 381 -19.30 25.84 8.15
N PHE A 382 -18.35 26.76 8.29
CA PHE A 382 -17.00 26.46 8.81
C PHE A 382 -16.97 25.93 10.24
N GLU A 383 -17.75 26.51 11.16
CA GLU A 383 -17.72 26.08 12.57
C GLU A 383 -18.20 24.64 12.76
N GLU A 384 -19.24 24.26 12.02
CA GLU A 384 -19.77 22.90 12.06
C GLU A 384 -18.76 21.91 11.48
N ALA A 385 -18.13 22.25 10.34
CA ALA A 385 -17.07 21.45 9.75
C ALA A 385 -15.87 21.28 10.70
N ILE A 386 -15.40 22.37 11.31
CA ILE A 386 -14.28 22.38 12.25
C ILE A 386 -14.57 21.50 13.47
N ASN A 387 -15.78 21.59 14.03
CA ASN A 387 -16.18 20.77 15.16
C ASN A 387 -16.18 19.28 14.80
N ILE A 388 -16.75 18.90 13.64
CA ILE A 388 -16.72 17.51 13.17
C ILE A 388 -15.28 17.02 13.03
N TYR A 389 -14.39 17.80 12.42
CA TYR A 389 -12.98 17.40 12.30
C TYR A 389 -12.30 17.22 13.66
N LYS A 390 -12.53 18.14 14.61
CA LYS A 390 -11.96 18.06 15.96
C LYS A 390 -12.47 16.84 16.73
N ASP A 391 -13.72 16.44 16.53
CA ASP A 391 -14.32 15.30 17.21
C ASP A 391 -13.76 13.96 16.67
N ILE A 392 -13.51 13.86 15.37
CA ILE A 392 -13.10 12.59 14.75
C ILE A 392 -11.59 12.36 14.69
N LEU A 393 -10.77 13.41 14.73
CA LEU A 393 -9.32 13.27 14.60
C LEU A 393 -8.68 12.48 15.75
N PRO A 394 -9.03 12.72 17.04
CA PRO A 394 -8.53 11.90 18.14
C PRO A 394 -8.89 10.42 17.98
N ILE A 395 -10.12 10.14 17.54
CA ILE A 395 -10.57 8.77 17.28
C ILE A 395 -9.73 8.11 16.19
N CYS A 396 -9.43 8.84 15.10
CA CYS A 396 -8.60 8.30 14.03
C CYS A 396 -7.17 8.01 14.49
N ASP A 397 -6.61 8.85 15.35
CA ASP A 397 -5.26 8.66 15.89
C ASP A 397 -5.24 7.46 16.87
N ASP A 398 -6.21 7.37 17.78
CA ASP A 398 -6.31 6.30 18.78
C ASP A 398 -6.55 4.92 18.14
N GLU A 399 -7.36 4.86 17.07
CA GLU A 399 -7.71 3.62 16.37
C GLU A 399 -6.74 3.29 15.21
N GLY A 400 -5.68 4.08 15.01
CA GLY A 400 -4.68 3.82 13.96
C GLY A 400 -5.20 4.00 12.52
N LEU A 401 -6.26 4.79 12.33
CA LEU A 401 -6.89 5.10 11.06
C LEU A 401 -6.10 6.17 10.29
N ILE A 402 -4.84 5.88 9.98
CA ILE A 402 -3.85 6.81 9.37
C ILE A 402 -4.44 7.62 8.20
N ASN A 403 -5.10 6.96 7.24
CA ASN A 403 -5.65 7.63 6.06
C ASN A 403 -6.71 8.67 6.45
N ASN A 404 -7.58 8.34 7.39
CA ASN A 404 -8.64 9.22 7.86
C ASN A 404 -8.04 10.34 8.73
N ALA A 405 -7.05 10.05 9.57
CA ALA A 405 -6.35 11.06 10.35
C ALA A 405 -5.67 12.11 9.44
N GLU A 406 -4.98 11.68 8.38
CA GLU A 406 -4.33 12.58 7.44
C GLU A 406 -5.31 13.39 6.60
N LEU A 407 -6.36 12.74 6.06
CA LEU A 407 -7.43 13.40 5.32
C LEU A 407 -8.18 14.43 6.18
N GLY A 408 -8.55 14.04 7.40
CA GLY A 408 -9.22 14.92 8.34
C GLY A 408 -8.36 16.10 8.76
N THR A 409 -7.05 15.90 8.94
CA THR A 409 -6.13 16.98 9.31
C THR A 409 -5.98 17.97 8.15
N ALA A 410 -5.83 17.48 6.92
CA ALA A 410 -5.81 18.33 5.73
C ALA A 410 -7.13 19.11 5.57
N GLY A 411 -8.27 18.44 5.77
CA GLY A 411 -9.59 19.06 5.71
C GLY A 411 -9.82 20.13 6.77
N LEU A 412 -9.37 19.90 8.01
CA LEU A 412 -9.44 20.88 9.09
C LEU A 412 -8.61 22.13 8.76
N GLY A 413 -7.40 21.94 8.23
CA GLY A 413 -6.56 23.06 7.79
C GLY A 413 -7.24 23.88 6.70
N LEU A 414 -7.92 23.22 5.75
CA LEU A 414 -8.71 23.88 4.71
C LEU A 414 -9.91 24.64 5.28
N ALA A 415 -10.62 24.06 6.25
CA ALA A 415 -11.76 24.72 6.90
C ALA A 415 -11.32 26.01 7.62
N TYR A 416 -10.20 25.98 8.37
CA TYR A 416 -9.62 27.18 8.96
C TYR A 416 -9.20 28.20 7.92
N ALA A 417 -8.52 27.77 6.86
CA ALA A 417 -8.07 28.65 5.79
C ALA A 417 -9.24 29.38 5.12
N ARG A 418 -10.32 28.65 4.79
CA ARG A 418 -11.51 29.25 4.16
C ARG A 418 -12.31 30.14 5.10
N LYS A 419 -12.26 29.89 6.41
CA LYS A 419 -12.80 30.78 7.45
C LYS A 419 -11.98 32.07 7.62
N GLY A 420 -10.75 32.12 7.10
CA GLY A 420 -9.81 33.23 7.29
C GLY A 420 -8.90 33.10 8.52
N ASP A 421 -8.90 31.94 9.18
CA ASP A 421 -8.05 31.66 10.34
C ASP A 421 -6.73 31.02 9.90
N PHE A 422 -5.87 31.85 9.31
CA PHE A 422 -4.66 31.37 8.64
C PHE A 422 -3.60 30.80 9.60
N LEU A 423 -3.57 31.28 10.85
CA LEU A 423 -2.66 30.75 11.88
C LEU A 423 -3.00 29.30 12.21
N ASN A 424 -4.27 29.01 12.50
CA ASN A 424 -4.71 27.65 12.78
C ASN A 424 -4.63 26.76 11.53
N ALA A 425 -4.89 27.31 10.35
CA ALA A 425 -4.71 26.60 9.08
C ALA A 425 -3.26 26.13 8.91
N LEU A 426 -2.28 27.04 9.03
CA LEU A 426 -0.86 26.73 8.88
C LEU A 426 -0.38 25.71 9.92
N ALA A 427 -0.76 25.89 11.20
CA ALA A 427 -0.44 24.94 12.25
C ALA A 427 -0.98 23.54 11.93
N THR A 428 -2.22 23.46 11.44
CA THR A 428 -2.86 22.20 11.07
C THR A 428 -2.21 21.56 9.84
N PHE A 429 -1.87 22.33 8.80
CA PHE A 429 -1.15 21.80 7.64
C PHE A 429 0.23 21.27 8.01
N ARG A 430 0.96 21.92 8.92
CA ARG A 430 2.25 21.43 9.44
C ARG A 430 2.09 20.11 10.20
N LEU A 431 1.06 19.99 11.04
CA LEU A 431 0.73 18.75 11.72
C LEU A 431 0.45 17.63 10.72
N GLY A 432 -0.40 17.89 9.72
CA GLY A 432 -0.70 16.92 8.67
C GLY A 432 0.54 16.53 7.87
N TYR A 433 1.39 17.50 7.51
CA TYR A 433 2.65 17.26 6.81
C TYR A 433 3.56 16.33 7.63
N HIS A 434 3.68 16.57 8.93
CA HIS A 434 4.47 15.73 9.81
C HIS A 434 3.90 14.30 9.89
N LYS A 435 2.58 14.15 10.03
CA LYS A 435 1.91 12.83 9.98
C LYS A 435 2.22 12.09 8.67
N ALA A 436 1.99 12.73 7.53
CA ALA A 436 2.25 12.13 6.21
C ALA A 436 3.74 11.78 6.00
N LYS A 437 4.67 12.59 6.53
CA LYS A 437 6.11 12.33 6.49
C LYS A 437 6.48 11.09 7.29
N THR A 438 5.95 10.99 8.51
CA THR A 438 6.15 9.85 9.42
C THR A 438 5.54 8.56 8.88
N ASN A 439 4.35 8.64 8.29
CA ASN A 439 3.64 7.48 7.74
C ASN A 439 4.11 7.05 6.35
N GLY A 440 4.92 7.87 5.67
CA GLY A 440 5.44 7.55 4.34
C GLY A 440 4.44 7.70 3.20
N THR A 441 3.33 8.40 3.39
CA THR A 441 2.27 8.60 2.39
C THR A 441 2.67 9.69 1.38
N VAL A 442 3.35 9.29 0.29
CA VAL A 442 3.99 10.21 -0.67
C VAL A 442 3.02 11.22 -1.30
N ASP A 443 1.85 10.78 -1.78
CA ASP A 443 0.87 11.66 -2.43
C ASP A 443 0.36 12.76 -1.47
N ARG A 444 0.08 12.36 -0.23
CA ARG A 444 -0.41 13.28 0.82
C ARG A 444 0.69 14.23 1.28
N LEU A 445 1.92 13.73 1.41
CA LEU A 445 3.10 14.50 1.75
C LEU A 445 3.30 15.64 0.74
N LEU A 446 3.19 15.35 -0.54
CA LEU A 446 3.33 16.34 -1.61
C LEU A 446 2.21 17.39 -1.55
N SER A 447 0.96 16.95 -1.37
CA SER A 447 -0.21 17.84 -1.24
C SER A 447 -0.03 18.84 -0.10
N LEU A 448 0.34 18.33 1.09
CA LEU A 448 0.50 19.13 2.29
C LEU A 448 1.75 20.00 2.26
N PHE A 449 2.82 19.54 1.62
CA PHE A 449 4.03 20.35 1.39
C PHE A 449 3.70 21.64 0.65
N PHE A 450 2.92 21.57 -0.44
CA PHE A 450 2.50 22.76 -1.17
C PHE A 450 1.59 23.67 -0.36
N LEU A 451 0.67 23.10 0.43
CA LEU A 451 -0.20 23.87 1.33
C LEU A 451 0.60 24.60 2.41
N VAL A 452 1.56 23.93 3.07
CA VAL A 452 2.44 24.57 4.06
C VAL A 452 3.27 25.68 3.42
N CYS A 453 3.85 25.46 2.23
CA CYS A 453 4.60 26.51 1.52
C CYS A 453 3.73 27.73 1.22
N SER A 454 2.52 27.49 0.69
CA SER A 454 1.58 28.53 0.29
C SER A 454 1.13 29.36 1.50
N TRP A 455 0.72 28.70 2.58
CA TRP A 455 0.23 29.38 3.78
C TRP A 455 1.34 29.98 4.65
N SER A 456 2.55 29.40 4.66
CA SER A 456 3.70 30.05 5.32
C SER A 456 4.03 31.38 4.66
N ARG A 457 3.86 31.50 3.33
CA ARG A 457 4.03 32.77 2.62
C ARG A 457 3.02 33.82 3.08
N GLU A 458 1.75 33.44 3.20
CA GLU A 458 0.66 34.35 3.55
C GLU A 458 0.69 34.76 5.04
N VAL A 459 1.09 33.85 5.94
CA VAL A 459 1.03 34.09 7.40
C VAL A 459 2.35 34.61 7.97
N GLU A 460 3.47 34.02 7.57
CA GLU A 460 4.80 34.27 8.15
C GLU A 460 5.71 35.06 7.19
N GLY A 461 5.21 35.40 6.00
CA GLY A 461 5.93 36.10 4.96
C GLY A 461 6.78 35.19 4.06
N TYR A 462 7.16 35.74 2.89
CA TYR A 462 7.85 35.01 1.82
C TYR A 462 9.10 34.25 2.28
N ARG A 463 9.88 34.83 3.20
CA ARG A 463 11.13 34.24 3.68
C ARG A 463 10.89 32.93 4.43
N SER A 464 9.82 32.83 5.23
CA SER A 464 9.53 31.61 6.00
C SER A 464 9.11 30.45 5.09
N GLY A 465 8.21 30.72 4.14
CA GLY A 465 7.82 29.73 3.12
C GLY A 465 9.00 29.22 2.31
N LEU A 466 9.95 30.10 1.95
CA LEU A 466 11.16 29.73 1.23
C LEU A 466 12.11 28.87 2.07
N VAL A 467 12.23 29.13 3.38
CA VAL A 467 13.04 28.31 4.29
C VAL A 467 12.47 26.90 4.40
N PHE A 468 11.15 26.76 4.60
CA PHE A 468 10.51 25.45 4.64
C PHE A 468 10.68 24.69 3.31
N PHE A 469 10.44 25.36 2.18
CA PHE A 469 10.62 24.77 0.86
C PHE A 469 12.05 24.24 0.68
N LYS A 470 13.07 25.06 0.94
CA LYS A 470 14.48 24.69 0.77
C LYS A 470 14.88 23.54 1.70
N GLY A 471 14.33 23.49 2.91
CA GLY A 471 14.62 22.42 3.87
C GLY A 471 14.06 21.06 3.46
N GLU A 472 12.92 21.02 2.78
CA GLU A 472 12.19 19.77 2.55
C GLU A 472 12.18 19.31 1.08
N ILE A 473 12.53 20.17 0.10
CA ILE A 473 12.49 19.80 -1.33
C ILE A 473 13.39 18.61 -1.68
N GLY A 474 14.53 18.45 -1.00
CA GLY A 474 15.41 17.31 -1.21
C GLY A 474 14.74 15.97 -0.84
N LEU A 475 14.02 15.95 0.28
CA LEU A 475 13.24 14.78 0.70
C LEU A 475 12.09 14.50 -0.26
N ILE A 476 11.39 15.55 -0.71
CA ILE A 476 10.30 15.41 -1.68
C ILE A 476 10.83 14.81 -2.98
N ASN A 477 11.91 15.36 -3.55
CA ASN A 477 12.51 14.86 -4.78
C ASN A 477 12.96 13.39 -4.63
N GLN A 478 13.54 13.03 -3.49
CA GLN A 478 13.94 11.65 -3.19
C GLN A 478 12.74 10.70 -3.16
N LYS A 479 11.64 11.09 -2.51
CA LYS A 479 10.46 10.21 -2.34
C LYS A 479 9.57 10.12 -3.57
N THR A 480 9.55 11.14 -4.41
CA THR A 480 8.64 11.25 -5.57
C THR A 480 9.33 10.99 -6.90
N GLY A 481 10.66 11.01 -6.94
CA GLY A 481 11.42 11.03 -8.20
C GLY A 481 11.23 12.33 -9.00
N PHE A 482 10.57 13.34 -8.43
CA PHE A 482 10.31 14.62 -9.10
C PHE A 482 11.60 15.45 -9.09
N SER A 483 12.19 15.71 -10.27
CA SER A 483 13.39 16.54 -10.41
C SER A 483 13.01 17.95 -10.86
N LYS A 484 12.55 18.79 -9.93
CA LYS A 484 12.21 20.19 -10.24
C LYS A 484 12.75 21.19 -9.22
N SER A 485 13.08 22.40 -9.69
CA SER A 485 13.43 23.55 -8.85
C SER A 485 12.17 24.30 -8.37
N TYR A 486 12.29 25.16 -7.35
CA TYR A 486 11.18 26.01 -6.85
C TYR A 486 10.49 26.82 -7.96
N ASN A 487 11.26 27.23 -8.97
CA ASN A 487 10.76 28.03 -10.09
C ASN A 487 10.00 27.18 -11.13
N ASP A 488 10.09 25.86 -11.06
CA ASP A 488 9.45 24.93 -11.98
C ASP A 488 8.12 24.38 -11.46
N ILE A 489 7.67 24.81 -10.28
CA ILE A 489 6.33 24.55 -9.75
C ILE A 489 5.37 25.35 -10.63
N PRO A 490 4.70 24.73 -11.62
CA PRO A 490 3.85 25.48 -12.52
C PRO A 490 2.63 25.98 -11.74
N ASP A 491 2.11 27.16 -12.08
CA ASP A 491 0.76 27.60 -11.66
C ASP A 491 -0.31 26.53 -11.96
N LYS A 492 -0.01 25.62 -12.91
CA LYS A 492 -0.80 24.45 -13.26
C LYS A 492 -0.87 23.36 -12.17
N LEU A 493 0.19 23.15 -11.37
CA LEU A 493 0.13 22.21 -10.22
C LEU A 493 -0.73 22.79 -9.09
N ILE A 494 -0.70 24.12 -8.90
CA ILE A 494 -1.66 24.81 -8.03
C ILE A 494 -3.09 24.67 -8.59
N GLY A 495 -3.24 24.69 -9.92
CA GLY A 495 -4.51 24.45 -10.63
C GLY A 495 -5.06 23.02 -10.53
N GLU A 496 -4.21 21.99 -10.53
CA GLU A 496 -4.64 20.59 -10.35
C GLU A 496 -4.97 20.27 -8.89
N TYR A 497 -4.32 20.93 -7.92
CA TYR A 497 -4.70 20.87 -6.50
C TYR A 497 -5.91 21.73 -6.15
N LYS A 498 -6.25 22.76 -6.95
CA LYS A 498 -7.55 23.46 -6.88
C LYS A 498 -8.77 22.57 -7.14
N TYR A 499 -8.58 21.37 -7.68
CA TYR A 499 -9.63 20.36 -7.86
C TYR A 499 -9.80 19.43 -6.64
N TRP A 500 -8.83 19.44 -5.73
CA TRP A 500 -8.88 18.77 -4.42
C TRP A 500 -9.20 19.74 -3.27
N LEU A 501 -9.02 21.04 -3.49
CA LEU A 501 -9.57 22.16 -2.70
C LEU A 501 -11.02 22.42 -3.10
#